data_AF-A0A166YRE8-F1
#
_entry.id   AF-A0A166YRE8-F1
#
_cell.length_a   1.000
_cell.length_b   1.000
_cell.length_c   1.000
_cell.angle_alpha   90.00
_cell.angle_beta   90.00
_cell.angle_gamma   90.00
#
_symmetry.space_group_name_H-M   'P 1'
#
loop_
_entity.id
_entity.type
_entity.pdbx_description
1 polymer ?
#
loop_
_entity_poly.entity_id
_entity_poly.type
_entity_poly.pdbx_seq_one_letter_code
_entity_poly.pdbx_strand_id
1 'polypeptide(L)'
;MKYIFLLMFLSINAFAGEQSLDDVVKKIDSDKSYRTLVSQCPVEFFPKSNVAYKNFIEYCSVNASLCLELCNKGDANYCSSLANYTQNNLESEYYSEALFSKACKLGLVSACTNRASGLIKYNGDASLDCAVKTFELACSQKDEWGCTMFGAYLAQGQGVERDFNRALEVLKVSCKNGIEDPACQYAQSISNQIKAVLREEQ
;
A
#
# COMPACT_ATOMS: atom_id res chain seq x y z
N MET A 1 -10.00 -58.69 -10.64
CA MET A 1 -9.92 -57.34 -11.26
C MET A 1 -10.68 -56.35 -10.39
N LYS A 2 -9.98 -55.61 -9.53
CA LYS A 2 -10.54 -54.46 -8.80
C LYS A 2 -9.91 -53.22 -9.41
N TYR A 3 -10.67 -52.44 -10.19
CA TYR A 3 -10.24 -51.12 -10.62
C TYR A 3 -10.84 -50.11 -9.65
N ILE A 4 -9.96 -49.50 -8.85
CA ILE A 4 -10.27 -48.36 -7.98
C ILE A 4 -10.24 -47.13 -8.87
N PHE A 5 -11.41 -46.54 -9.15
CA PHE A 5 -11.51 -45.21 -9.74
C PHE A 5 -11.20 -44.18 -8.64
N LEU A 6 -9.97 -43.69 -8.63
CA LEU A 6 -9.56 -42.56 -7.80
C LEU A 6 -10.05 -41.28 -8.50
N LEU A 7 -11.22 -40.77 -8.12
CA LEU A 7 -11.71 -39.47 -8.56
C LEU A 7 -10.87 -38.38 -7.90
N MET A 8 -9.88 -37.85 -8.63
CA MET A 8 -9.24 -36.58 -8.29
C MET A 8 -10.28 -35.46 -8.47
N PHE A 9 -10.86 -34.99 -7.36
CA PHE A 9 -11.55 -33.72 -7.32
C PHE A 9 -10.50 -32.59 -7.37
N LEU A 10 -10.02 -32.29 -8.57
CA LEU A 10 -9.30 -31.03 -8.82
C LEU A 10 -10.33 -29.90 -8.76
N SER A 11 -10.16 -29.02 -7.78
CA SER A 11 -10.97 -27.82 -7.56
C SER A 11 -10.91 -26.90 -8.79
N ILE A 12 -11.95 -26.93 -9.61
CA ILE A 12 -12.13 -26.13 -10.84
C ILE A 12 -11.92 -24.63 -10.58
N ASN A 13 -12.14 -24.16 -9.34
CA ASN A 13 -12.02 -22.75 -8.96
C ASN A 13 -10.59 -22.19 -8.90
N ALA A 14 -9.56 -23.04 -8.72
CA ALA A 14 -8.18 -22.55 -8.64
C ALA A 14 -7.66 -22.08 -10.02
N PHE A 15 -8.08 -22.77 -11.08
CA PHE A 15 -7.54 -22.59 -12.43
C PHE A 15 -7.98 -21.26 -13.08
N ALA A 16 -9.20 -20.79 -12.79
CA ALA A 16 -9.72 -19.54 -13.36
C ALA A 16 -9.06 -18.28 -12.76
N GLY A 17 -8.71 -18.31 -11.47
CA GLY A 17 -8.03 -17.19 -10.80
C GLY A 17 -6.59 -17.04 -11.27
N GLU A 18 -5.87 -18.15 -11.42
CA GLU A 18 -4.47 -18.19 -11.88
C GLU A 18 -4.33 -17.68 -13.32
N GLN A 19 -5.21 -18.13 -14.22
CA GLN A 19 -5.23 -17.65 -15.61
C GLN A 19 -5.55 -16.15 -15.73
N SER A 20 -6.27 -15.58 -14.77
CA SER A 20 -6.64 -14.16 -14.79
C SER A 20 -5.48 -13.21 -14.50
N LEU A 21 -4.48 -13.64 -13.72
CA LEU A 21 -3.31 -12.84 -13.35
C LEU A 21 -2.22 -12.85 -14.43
N ASP A 22 -2.08 -13.92 -15.19
CA ASP A 22 -1.17 -13.98 -16.34
C ASP A 22 -1.43 -12.86 -17.36
N ASP A 23 -2.70 -12.60 -17.64
CA ASP A 23 -3.10 -11.53 -18.56
C ASP A 23 -2.85 -10.14 -17.96
N VAL A 24 -3.01 -9.98 -16.64
CA VAL A 24 -2.68 -8.73 -15.93
C VAL A 24 -1.18 -8.46 -16.04
N VAL A 25 -0.35 -9.47 -15.76
CA VAL A 25 1.11 -9.39 -15.85
C VAL A 25 1.55 -8.96 -17.25
N LYS A 26 1.08 -9.66 -18.30
CA LYS A 26 1.43 -9.33 -19.70
C LYS A 26 1.04 -7.90 -20.08
N LYS A 27 -0.13 -7.43 -19.64
CA LYS A 27 -0.61 -6.06 -19.91
C LYS A 27 0.25 -5.02 -19.17
N ILE A 28 0.60 -5.25 -17.91
CA ILE A 28 1.47 -4.35 -17.14
C ILE A 28 2.88 -4.31 -17.75
N ASP A 29 3.42 -5.46 -18.18
CA ASP A 29 4.76 -5.53 -18.78
C ASP A 29 4.87 -4.84 -20.13
N SER A 30 3.79 -4.87 -20.93
CA SER A 30 3.74 -4.21 -22.23
C SER A 30 3.52 -2.70 -22.14
N ASP A 31 2.97 -2.19 -21.04
CA ASP A 31 2.77 -0.76 -20.80
C ASP A 31 3.94 -0.14 -20.00
N LYS A 32 4.86 0.50 -20.74
CA LYS A 32 6.03 1.19 -20.18
C LYS A 32 5.69 2.32 -19.19
N SER A 33 4.44 2.80 -19.17
CA SER A 33 4.01 3.83 -18.23
C SER A 33 4.06 3.35 -16.78
N TYR A 34 3.85 2.05 -16.53
CA TYR A 34 4.01 1.47 -15.19
C TYR A 34 5.46 1.50 -14.71
N ARG A 35 6.41 1.08 -15.55
CA ARG A 35 7.85 1.14 -15.21
C ARG A 35 8.31 2.56 -14.93
N THR A 36 7.88 3.50 -15.77
CA THR A 36 8.17 4.93 -15.59
C THR A 36 7.64 5.42 -14.25
N LEU A 37 6.41 5.04 -13.89
CA LEU A 37 5.79 5.48 -12.66
C LEU A 37 6.42 4.89 -11.40
N VAL A 38 6.82 3.61 -11.44
CA VAL A 38 7.53 2.95 -10.32
C VAL A 38 8.88 3.60 -10.05
N SER A 39 9.55 4.12 -11.09
CA SER A 39 10.86 4.78 -10.96
C SER A 39 10.82 6.19 -10.35
N GLN A 40 9.64 6.75 -10.14
CA GLN A 40 9.44 8.12 -9.62
C GLN A 40 9.02 8.09 -8.16
N CYS A 41 9.32 9.17 -7.44
CA CYS A 41 8.87 9.30 -6.07
C CYS A 41 7.38 9.70 -6.04
N PRO A 42 6.51 9.08 -5.22
CA PRO A 42 5.08 9.41 -5.18
C PRO A 42 4.76 10.90 -5.02
N VAL A 43 5.57 11.63 -4.25
CA VAL A 43 5.40 13.08 -4.05
C VAL A 43 5.56 13.91 -5.33
N GLU A 44 6.20 13.38 -6.37
CA GLU A 44 6.44 14.08 -7.64
C GLU A 44 5.20 14.10 -8.53
N PHE A 45 4.28 13.14 -8.36
CA PHE A 45 3.15 12.95 -9.26
C PHE A 45 1.79 12.85 -8.56
N PHE A 46 1.74 12.86 -7.22
CA PHE A 46 0.46 12.88 -6.49
C PHE A 46 -0.34 14.17 -6.81
N PRO A 47 -1.64 14.06 -7.18
CA PRO A 47 -2.44 15.22 -7.54
C PRO A 47 -2.93 15.98 -6.30
N LYS A 48 -3.40 17.23 -6.46
CA LYS A 48 -3.97 18.04 -5.35
C LYS A 48 -5.37 17.58 -4.87
N SER A 49 -5.84 16.41 -5.29
CA SER A 49 -7.20 15.91 -4.99
C SER A 49 -7.11 14.50 -4.41
N ASN A 50 -7.87 14.27 -3.33
CA ASN A 50 -7.94 12.97 -2.65
C ASN A 50 -9.20 12.21 -3.11
N VAL A 51 -9.00 10.99 -3.63
CA VAL A 51 -10.06 10.06 -3.98
C VAL A 51 -10.47 9.27 -2.72
N ALA A 52 -11.78 9.20 -2.45
CA ALA A 52 -12.29 8.38 -1.34
C ALA A 52 -12.00 6.89 -1.57
N TYR A 53 -11.49 6.23 -0.53
CA TYR A 53 -11.18 4.81 -0.55
C TYR A 53 -12.44 3.94 -0.66
N LYS A 54 -12.41 2.96 -1.54
CA LYS A 54 -13.39 1.89 -1.69
C LYS A 54 -12.65 0.57 -1.91
N ASN A 55 -13.08 -0.47 -1.20
CA ASN A 55 -12.46 -1.79 -1.27
C ASN A 55 -13.18 -2.65 -2.32
N PHE A 56 -12.44 -3.11 -3.33
CA PHE A 56 -12.89 -4.06 -4.35
C PHE A 56 -12.00 -5.31 -4.45
N ILE A 57 -11.25 -5.65 -3.39
CA ILE A 57 -10.29 -6.76 -3.42
C ILE A 57 -10.96 -8.08 -3.80
N GLU A 58 -12.09 -8.42 -3.16
CA GLU A 58 -12.85 -9.64 -3.46
C GLU A 58 -13.39 -9.65 -4.90
N TYR A 59 -13.78 -8.48 -5.40
CA TYR A 59 -14.22 -8.37 -6.79
C TYR A 59 -13.05 -8.59 -7.77
N CYS A 60 -11.88 -8.02 -7.47
CA CYS A 60 -10.68 -8.13 -8.31
C CYS A 60 -10.00 -9.49 -8.23
N SER A 61 -10.21 -10.28 -7.17
CA SER A 61 -9.70 -11.65 -7.12
C SER A 61 -10.38 -12.58 -8.13
N VAL A 62 -11.60 -12.24 -8.54
CA VAL A 62 -12.35 -12.96 -9.59
C VAL A 62 -12.23 -12.27 -10.95
N ASN A 63 -12.12 -10.93 -10.97
CA ASN A 63 -12.20 -10.11 -12.18
C ASN A 63 -10.91 -9.30 -12.44
N ALA A 64 -9.73 -9.90 -12.22
CA ALA A 64 -8.45 -9.20 -12.24
C ALA A 64 -8.22 -8.38 -13.54
N SER A 65 -8.48 -8.99 -14.70
CA SER A 65 -8.36 -8.31 -16.00
C SER A 65 -9.30 -7.11 -16.18
N LEU A 66 -10.52 -7.18 -15.68
CA LEU A 66 -11.48 -6.07 -15.72
C LEU A 66 -11.10 -4.97 -14.73
N CYS A 67 -10.64 -5.33 -13.53
CA CYS A 67 -10.08 -4.36 -12.59
C CYS A 67 -8.89 -3.61 -13.18
N LEU A 68 -8.02 -4.29 -13.93
CA LEU A 68 -6.92 -3.63 -14.63
C LEU A 68 -7.44 -2.64 -15.70
N GLU A 69 -8.48 -2.99 -16.44
CA GLU A 69 -9.09 -2.10 -17.42
C GLU A 69 -9.67 -0.84 -16.76
N LEU A 70 -10.41 -1.00 -15.65
CA LEU A 70 -11.00 0.11 -14.89
C LEU A 70 -9.91 0.99 -14.25
N CYS A 71 -8.85 0.36 -13.73
CA CYS A 71 -7.65 1.05 -13.26
C CYS A 71 -7.02 1.92 -14.37
N ASN A 72 -6.85 1.36 -15.57
CA ASN A 72 -6.30 2.08 -16.72
C ASN A 72 -7.20 3.21 -17.21
N LYS A 73 -8.52 3.09 -17.03
CA LYS A 73 -9.50 4.15 -17.28
C LYS A 73 -9.51 5.25 -16.20
N GLY A 74 -8.73 5.10 -15.13
CA GLY A 74 -8.50 6.15 -14.14
C GLY A 74 -9.18 5.92 -12.79
N ASP A 75 -9.75 4.74 -12.53
CA ASP A 75 -10.30 4.45 -11.21
C ASP A 75 -9.22 3.96 -10.24
N ALA A 76 -8.83 4.85 -9.31
CA ALA A 76 -7.78 4.59 -8.34
C ALA A 76 -8.09 3.42 -7.39
N ASN A 77 -9.36 3.17 -7.08
CA ASN A 77 -9.76 2.11 -6.15
C ASN A 77 -9.60 0.73 -6.77
N TYR A 78 -9.88 0.58 -8.07
CA TYR A 78 -9.59 -0.66 -8.79
C TYR A 78 -8.10 -0.90 -8.95
N CYS A 79 -7.30 0.16 -9.17
CA CYS A 79 -5.84 0.03 -9.14
C CYS A 79 -5.35 -0.50 -7.78
N SER A 80 -5.77 0.11 -6.67
CA SER A 80 -5.33 -0.28 -5.32
C SER A 80 -5.85 -1.65 -4.90
N SER A 81 -7.09 -2.00 -5.26
CA SER A 81 -7.66 -3.31 -4.96
C SER A 81 -6.95 -4.42 -5.73
N LEU A 82 -6.64 -4.19 -7.00
CA LEU A 82 -5.83 -5.13 -7.79
C LEU A 82 -4.39 -5.19 -7.26
N ALA A 83 -3.80 -4.08 -6.80
CA ALA A 83 -2.48 -4.07 -6.18
C ALA A 83 -2.42 -5.01 -4.97
N ASN A 84 -3.39 -4.89 -4.05
CA ASN A 84 -3.53 -5.77 -2.89
C ASN A 84 -3.70 -7.24 -3.28
N TYR A 85 -4.50 -7.51 -4.31
CA TYR A 85 -4.65 -8.88 -4.80
C TYR A 85 -3.33 -9.43 -5.36
N THR A 86 -2.65 -8.68 -6.23
CA THR A 86 -1.35 -9.10 -6.80
C THR A 86 -0.25 -9.26 -5.75
N GLN A 87 -0.19 -8.40 -4.73
CA GLN A 87 0.82 -8.46 -3.67
C GLN A 87 0.79 -9.79 -2.88
N ASN A 88 -0.39 -10.39 -2.75
CA ASN A 88 -0.59 -11.63 -2.01
C ASN A 88 -0.53 -12.89 -2.89
N ASN A 89 -0.53 -12.73 -4.21
CA ASN A 89 -0.74 -13.85 -5.15
C ASN A 89 0.33 -13.94 -6.25
N LEU A 90 1.23 -12.96 -6.37
CA LEU A 90 2.35 -13.00 -7.32
C LEU A 90 3.68 -13.00 -6.55
N GLU A 91 4.66 -13.72 -7.09
CA GLU A 91 6.01 -13.76 -6.52
C GLU A 91 6.72 -12.41 -6.64
N SER A 92 6.51 -11.70 -7.76
CA SER A 92 7.13 -10.40 -8.00
C SER A 92 6.31 -9.26 -7.41
N GLU A 93 6.96 -8.49 -6.54
CA GLU A 93 6.44 -7.26 -5.94
C GLU A 93 6.14 -6.15 -6.96
N TYR A 94 6.84 -6.17 -8.11
CA TYR A 94 6.77 -5.13 -9.13
C TYR A 94 5.33 -4.79 -9.54
N TYR A 95 4.47 -5.79 -9.72
CA TYR A 95 3.09 -5.57 -10.16
C TYR A 95 2.27 -4.83 -9.11
N SER A 96 2.42 -5.19 -7.84
CA SER A 96 1.74 -4.50 -6.74
C SER A 96 2.25 -3.07 -6.59
N GLU A 97 3.57 -2.86 -6.67
CA GLU A 97 4.20 -1.54 -6.59
C GLU A 97 3.78 -0.64 -7.77
N ALA A 98 3.67 -1.21 -8.97
CA ALA A 98 3.20 -0.52 -10.17
C ALA A 98 1.74 -0.06 -10.03
N LEU A 99 0.87 -0.94 -9.54
CA LEU A 99 -0.54 -0.64 -9.34
C LEU A 99 -0.77 0.36 -8.19
N PHE A 100 -0.04 0.23 -7.08
CA PHE A 100 -0.07 1.24 -6.01
C PHE A 100 0.44 2.60 -6.48
N SER A 101 1.51 2.64 -7.28
CA SER A 101 2.01 3.89 -7.85
C SER A 101 0.96 4.54 -8.77
N LYS A 102 0.27 3.74 -9.58
CA LYS A 102 -0.83 4.21 -10.44
C LYS A 102 -2.01 4.75 -9.63
N ALA A 103 -2.45 4.02 -8.60
CA ALA A 103 -3.51 4.46 -7.71
C ALA A 103 -3.14 5.78 -6.99
N CYS A 104 -1.90 5.90 -6.53
CA CYS A 104 -1.38 7.13 -5.93
C CYS A 104 -1.40 8.31 -6.92
N LYS A 105 -0.94 8.10 -8.16
CA LYS A 105 -1.03 9.10 -9.24
C LYS A 105 -2.48 9.54 -9.55
N LEU A 106 -3.44 8.66 -9.33
CA LEU A 106 -4.86 8.95 -9.50
C LEU A 106 -5.50 9.59 -8.25
N GLY A 107 -4.72 9.88 -7.21
CA GLY A 107 -5.15 10.64 -6.03
C GLY A 107 -5.64 9.79 -4.86
N LEU A 108 -5.48 8.46 -4.89
CA LEU A 108 -5.81 7.63 -3.73
C LEU A 108 -4.65 7.62 -2.74
N VAL A 109 -4.76 8.41 -1.67
CA VAL A 109 -3.66 8.62 -0.70
C VAL A 109 -3.20 7.34 -0.04
N SER A 110 -4.11 6.43 0.33
CA SER A 110 -3.75 5.16 0.97
C SER A 110 -2.87 4.28 0.08
N ALA A 111 -2.97 4.42 -1.25
CA ALA A 111 -2.06 3.75 -2.17
C ALA A 111 -0.66 4.39 -2.21
N CYS A 112 -0.54 5.69 -1.95
CA CYS A 112 0.76 6.33 -1.74
C CYS A 112 1.43 5.80 -0.47
N THR A 113 0.67 5.63 0.62
CA THR A 113 1.15 5.01 1.85
C THR A 113 1.65 3.58 1.60
N ASN A 114 0.88 2.76 0.87
CA ASN A 114 1.32 1.40 0.51
C ASN A 114 2.57 1.40 -0.36
N ARG A 115 2.66 2.30 -1.35
CA ARG A 115 3.85 2.44 -2.20
C ARG A 115 5.09 2.87 -1.40
N ALA A 116 4.94 3.77 -0.44
CA ALA A 116 6.02 4.19 0.44
C ALA A 116 6.51 3.06 1.35
N SER A 117 5.59 2.25 1.89
CA SER A 117 5.96 1.04 2.62
C SER A 117 6.70 0.04 1.74
N GLY A 118 6.27 -0.13 0.48
CA GLY A 118 6.95 -0.96 -0.51
C GLY A 118 8.36 -0.47 -0.85
N LEU A 119 8.56 0.84 -1.04
CA LEU A 119 9.88 1.44 -1.22
C LEU A 119 10.86 0.98 -0.12
N ILE A 120 10.48 1.16 1.15
CA ILE A 120 11.33 0.74 2.27
C ILE A 120 11.55 -0.77 2.26
N LYS A 121 10.48 -1.55 2.10
CA LYS A 121 10.53 -3.01 2.19
C LYS A 121 11.43 -3.64 1.12
N TYR A 122 11.39 -3.12 -0.10
CA TYR A 122 12.03 -3.75 -1.26
C TYR A 122 13.34 -3.06 -1.68
N ASN A 123 13.50 -1.76 -1.39
CA ASN A 123 14.67 -0.97 -1.81
C ASN A 123 15.51 -0.45 -0.62
N GLY A 124 15.02 -0.54 0.61
CA GLY A 124 15.72 -0.12 1.83
C GLY A 124 16.13 1.35 1.83
N ASP A 125 17.30 1.62 2.43
CA ASP A 125 17.81 2.97 2.70
C ASP A 125 17.93 3.86 1.44
N ALA A 126 18.17 3.26 0.27
CA ALA A 126 18.25 4.00 -0.99
C ALA A 126 16.94 4.74 -1.33
N SER A 127 15.82 4.33 -0.75
CA SER A 127 14.50 4.92 -0.95
C SER A 127 13.96 5.68 0.26
N LEU A 128 14.72 5.75 1.35
CA LEU A 128 14.26 6.27 2.65
C LEU A 128 13.74 7.71 2.55
N ASP A 129 14.48 8.60 1.88
CA ASP A 129 14.07 10.00 1.70
C ASP A 129 12.72 10.10 0.96
N CYS A 130 12.56 9.33 -0.12
CA CYS A 130 11.33 9.32 -0.89
C CYS A 130 10.14 8.75 -0.09
N ALA A 131 10.36 7.66 0.63
CA ALA A 131 9.32 7.02 1.44
C ALA A 131 8.85 7.94 2.57
N VAL A 132 9.78 8.56 3.32
CA VAL A 132 9.43 9.45 4.44
C VAL A 132 8.70 10.69 3.96
N LYS A 133 9.13 11.32 2.85
CA LYS A 133 8.39 12.42 2.22
C LYS A 133 6.99 11.99 1.77
N THR A 134 6.85 10.76 1.30
CA THR A 134 5.54 10.21 0.90
C THR A 134 4.64 9.95 2.10
N PHE A 135 5.17 9.45 3.22
CA PHE A 135 4.40 9.31 4.46
C PHE A 135 3.99 10.67 5.02
N GLU A 136 4.87 11.68 4.97
CA GLU A 136 4.53 13.06 5.34
C GLU A 136 3.39 13.61 4.46
N LEU A 137 3.49 13.43 3.14
CA LEU A 137 2.42 13.79 2.20
C LEU A 137 1.11 13.08 2.58
N ALA A 138 1.12 11.76 2.77
CA ALA A 138 -0.08 10.99 3.09
C ALA A 138 -0.69 11.45 4.42
N CYS A 139 0.13 11.72 5.43
CA CYS A 139 -0.35 12.25 6.70
C CYS A 139 -0.95 13.66 6.57
N SER A 140 -0.38 14.51 5.71
CA SER A 140 -0.97 15.83 5.41
C SER A 140 -2.39 15.72 4.85
N GLN A 141 -2.67 14.64 4.11
CA GLN A 141 -3.98 14.30 3.58
C GLN A 141 -4.86 13.51 4.56
N LYS A 142 -4.44 13.42 5.83
CA LYS A 142 -5.14 12.73 6.92
C LYS A 142 -5.31 11.23 6.70
N ASP A 143 -4.40 10.59 5.97
CA ASP A 143 -4.32 9.13 5.90
C ASP A 143 -3.80 8.57 7.22
N GLU A 144 -4.52 7.63 7.80
CA GLU A 144 -4.29 7.09 9.14
C GLU A 144 -2.96 6.35 9.18
N TRP A 145 -2.75 5.45 8.22
CA TRP A 145 -1.50 4.71 8.10
C TRP A 145 -0.34 5.60 7.72
N GLY A 146 -0.55 6.59 6.85
CA GLY A 146 0.44 7.61 6.50
C GLY A 146 0.91 8.38 7.74
N CYS A 147 0.00 8.80 8.62
CA CYS A 147 0.35 9.43 9.88
C CYS A 147 1.02 8.48 10.87
N THR A 148 0.59 7.22 10.95
CA THR A 148 1.25 6.21 11.80
C THR A 148 2.70 6.01 11.38
N MET A 149 2.95 5.83 10.09
CA MET A 149 4.30 5.63 9.56
C MET A 149 5.15 6.88 9.71
N PHE A 150 4.64 8.06 9.34
CA PHE A 150 5.39 9.31 9.50
C PHE A 150 5.75 9.58 10.97
N GLY A 151 4.82 9.36 11.90
CA GLY A 151 5.09 9.46 13.33
C GLY A 151 6.16 8.47 13.82
N ALA A 152 6.19 7.25 13.29
CA ALA A 152 7.23 6.27 13.60
C ALA A 152 8.61 6.74 13.12
N TYR A 153 8.70 7.28 11.90
CA TYR A 153 9.97 7.78 11.34
C TYR A 153 10.46 9.05 12.06
N LEU A 154 9.55 9.95 12.46
CA LEU A 154 9.86 11.10 13.32
C LEU A 154 10.38 10.67 14.70
N ALA A 155 9.81 9.62 15.30
CA ALA A 155 10.27 9.12 16.59
C ALA A 155 11.67 8.49 16.50
N GLN A 156 11.97 7.84 15.39
CA GLN A 156 13.25 7.17 15.16
C GLN A 156 14.35 8.10 14.63
N GLY A 157 14.00 9.21 14.00
CA GLY A 157 14.96 10.09 13.34
C GLY A 157 15.54 9.48 12.05
N GLN A 158 14.78 8.63 11.37
CA GLN A 158 15.20 7.95 10.14
C GLN A 158 14.64 8.68 8.93
N GLY A 159 15.52 9.21 8.07
CA GLY A 159 15.12 9.97 6.88
C GLY A 159 14.45 11.32 7.17
N VAL A 160 14.30 11.68 8.44
CA VAL A 160 13.78 12.95 8.97
C VAL A 160 14.42 13.21 10.33
N GLU A 161 14.56 14.48 10.72
CA GLU A 161 15.04 14.83 12.05
C GLU A 161 14.10 14.26 13.14
N ARG A 162 14.71 13.74 14.22
CA ARG A 162 13.94 13.15 15.31
C ARG A 162 13.15 14.24 16.03
N ASP A 163 11.84 14.08 16.10
CA ASP A 163 10.94 15.02 16.80
C ASP A 163 9.78 14.27 17.47
N PHE A 164 9.92 14.04 18.77
CA PHE A 164 8.91 13.35 19.57
C PHE A 164 7.61 14.13 19.72
N ASN A 165 7.65 15.46 19.76
CA ASN A 165 6.45 16.28 19.92
C ASN A 165 5.62 16.22 18.64
N ARG A 166 6.27 16.42 17.49
CA ARG A 166 5.62 16.29 16.18
C ARG A 166 5.14 14.87 15.92
N ALA A 167 5.91 13.85 16.32
CA ALA A 167 5.47 12.46 16.23
C ALA A 167 4.17 12.24 17.02
N LEU A 168 4.12 12.64 18.29
CA LEU A 168 2.91 12.52 19.12
C LEU A 168 1.72 13.32 18.58
N GLU A 169 1.96 14.43 17.88
CA GLU A 169 0.90 15.20 17.23
C GLU A 169 0.29 14.43 16.05
N VAL A 170 1.12 13.98 15.10
CA VAL A 170 0.64 13.30 13.90
C VAL A 170 0.02 11.94 14.22
N LEU A 171 0.54 11.21 15.21
CA LEU A 171 0.02 9.91 15.65
C LEU A 171 -1.43 9.99 16.17
N LYS A 172 -1.88 11.15 16.66
CA LYS A 172 -3.29 11.34 17.07
C LYS A 172 -4.25 11.25 15.90
N VAL A 173 -3.80 11.64 14.70
CA VAL A 173 -4.64 11.64 13.48
C VAL A 173 -4.99 10.21 13.06
N SER A 174 -4.12 9.24 13.35
CA SER A 174 -4.33 7.81 13.04
C SER A 174 -5.59 7.22 13.69
N CYS A 175 -6.12 7.86 14.74
CA CYS A 175 -7.30 7.41 15.48
C CYS A 175 -8.62 7.99 14.98
N LYS A 176 -8.65 8.59 13.78
CA LYS A 176 -9.85 9.26 13.23
C LYS A 176 -11.06 8.32 13.06
N ASN A 177 -10.82 7.03 12.84
CA ASN A 177 -11.87 6.00 12.71
C ASN A 177 -12.19 5.26 14.02
N GLY A 178 -11.62 5.69 15.14
CA GLY A 178 -11.79 5.06 16.44
C GLY A 178 -10.56 4.27 16.91
N ILE A 179 -10.59 3.86 18.18
CA ILE A 179 -9.44 3.24 18.86
C ILE A 179 -9.16 1.80 18.42
N GLU A 180 -10.16 1.14 17.83
CA GLU A 180 -10.04 -0.23 17.31
C GLU A 180 -9.47 -0.27 15.89
N ASP A 181 -9.28 0.89 15.24
CA ASP A 181 -8.61 0.94 13.94
C ASP A 181 -7.17 0.45 14.09
N PRO A 182 -6.70 -0.50 13.27
CA PRO A 182 -5.33 -0.99 13.36
C PRO A 182 -4.28 0.13 13.31
N ALA A 183 -4.44 1.13 12.44
CA ALA A 183 -3.50 2.24 12.37
C ALA A 183 -3.43 3.02 13.69
N CYS A 184 -4.57 3.17 14.38
CA CYS A 184 -4.63 3.78 15.70
C CYS A 184 -3.92 2.93 16.77
N GLN A 185 -4.14 1.61 16.78
CA GLN A 185 -3.51 0.72 17.75
C GLN A 185 -1.97 0.76 17.63
N TYR A 186 -1.45 0.74 16.40
CA TYR A 186 -0.01 0.94 16.14
C TYR A 186 0.46 2.33 16.60
N ALA A 187 -0.31 3.38 16.28
CA ALA A 187 0.04 4.74 16.67
C ALA A 187 0.07 4.95 18.20
N GLN A 188 -0.85 4.31 18.93
CA GLN A 188 -0.87 4.32 20.40
C GLN A 188 0.34 3.58 20.98
N SER A 189 0.74 2.45 20.39
CA SER A 189 1.96 1.74 20.79
C SER A 189 3.19 2.64 20.66
N ILE A 190 3.37 3.28 19.51
CA ILE A 190 4.49 4.23 19.28
C ILE A 190 4.41 5.40 20.26
N SER A 191 3.22 5.98 20.46
CA SER A 191 3.02 7.09 21.40
C SER A 191 3.40 6.72 22.84
N ASN A 192 3.11 5.50 23.26
CA ASN A 192 3.47 5.02 24.60
C ASN A 192 4.98 4.83 24.75
N GLN A 193 5.66 4.35 23.71
CA GLN A 193 7.12 4.24 23.68
C GLN A 193 7.78 5.62 23.78
N ILE A 194 7.34 6.59 22.97
CA ILE A 194 7.84 7.97 23.02
C ILE A 194 7.68 8.55 24.44
N LYS A 195 6.49 8.40 25.03
CA LYS A 195 6.22 8.90 26.39
C LYS A 195 7.07 8.21 27.45
N ALA A 196 7.48 6.96 27.26
CA ALA A 196 8.39 6.27 28.17
C ALA A 196 9.80 6.89 28.11
N VAL A 197 10.34 7.06 26.90
CA VAL A 197 11.65 7.71 26.68
C VAL A 197 11.67 9.13 27.28
N LEU A 198 10.65 9.94 27.00
CA LEU A 198 10.56 11.31 27.53
C LEU A 198 10.47 11.39 29.07
N ARG A 199 10.01 10.33 29.75
CA ARG A 199 10.01 10.28 31.22
C ARG A 199 11.36 9.87 31.80
N GLU A 200 12.16 9.11 31.06
CA GLU A 200 13.50 8.68 31.46
C GLU A 200 14.54 9.79 31.26
N GLU A 201 14.27 10.74 30.36
CA GLU A 201 15.11 11.92 30.10
C GLU A 201 14.88 13.09 31.09
N GLN A 202 13.95 12.95 32.03
CA GLN A 202 13.61 13.94 33.08
C GLN A 202 14.20 13.57 34.43
#